data_AF-A0A965ZCG9-F1
#
_entry.id   AF-A0A965ZCG9-F1
#
_cell.length_a   1.000
_cell.length_b   1.000
_cell.length_c   1.000
_cell.angle_alpha   90.00
_cell.angle_beta   90.00
_cell.angle_gamma   90.00
#
_symmetry.space_group_name_H-M   'P 1'
#
loop_
_entity.id
_entity.type
_entity.pdbx_description
1 polymer ?
#
loop_
_entity_poly.entity_id
_entity_poly.type
_entity_poly.pdbx_seq_one_letter_code
_entity_poly.pdbx_strand_id
1 'polypeptide(L)'
;HLEIIVDRIKEEFKIEVAVGEPSVAYREALSTEIEYSLKYAKQTGGKGQFANVTLRFEPNEGKGFEFVDRIKGGVIPNEFIPSVEKGIKKTMEQGILAGFPIENLRAVLIDGSYHPVDSSDFAFQTCASICMKQAFRKAGITLLEPVMKIEVNTPDEYIGDIVGNINRRRGKIESMRRFRKGSQKLNGLVPLSGMFGYASQLRNISSGRANYSMEFFQYMPLPESIQLEVLKKLEEKRNKK
;
A
#
# COMPACT_ATOMS: atom_id res chain seq x y z
N HIS A 1 -9.03 9.66 -17.19
CA HIS A 1 -9.88 10.00 -16.02
C HIS A 1 -9.35 11.23 -15.30
N LEU A 2 -8.13 11.20 -14.74
CA LEU A 2 -7.54 12.35 -14.03
C LEU A 2 -7.41 13.60 -14.91
N GLU A 3 -6.97 13.46 -16.16
CA GLU A 3 -6.87 14.59 -17.12
C GLU A 3 -8.22 15.27 -17.32
N ILE A 4 -9.30 14.51 -17.52
CA ILE A 4 -10.66 15.05 -17.68
C ILE A 4 -11.10 15.82 -16.43
N ILE A 5 -10.78 15.35 -15.23
CA ILE A 5 -11.12 16.06 -13.98
C ILE A 5 -10.36 17.38 -13.90
N VAL A 6 -9.06 17.37 -14.22
CA VAL A 6 -8.22 18.56 -14.25
C VAL A 6 -8.75 19.58 -15.27
N ASP A 7 -9.11 19.13 -16.47
CA ASP A 7 -9.63 19.98 -17.53
C ASP A 7 -10.97 20.60 -17.12
N ARG A 8 -11.86 19.82 -16.50
CA ARG A 8 -13.11 20.36 -15.93
C ARG A 8 -12.85 21.42 -14.87
N ILE A 9 -11.86 21.24 -13.98
CA ILE A 9 -11.50 22.25 -12.98
C ILE A 9 -11.03 23.55 -13.65
N LYS A 10 -10.18 23.43 -14.69
CA LYS A 10 -9.68 24.59 -15.43
C LYS A 10 -10.78 25.30 -16.20
N GLU A 11 -11.64 24.58 -16.91
CA GLU A 11 -12.65 25.16 -17.80
C GLU A 11 -13.90 25.62 -17.05
N GLU A 12 -14.45 24.79 -16.15
CA GLU A 12 -15.68 25.10 -15.43
C GLU A 12 -15.43 26.14 -14.33
N PHE A 13 -14.30 26.05 -13.62
CA PHE A 13 -14.01 26.90 -12.45
C PHE A 13 -12.96 27.98 -12.71
N LYS A 14 -12.32 28.00 -13.89
CA LYS A 14 -11.29 28.99 -14.27
C LYS A 14 -10.13 29.08 -13.28
N ILE A 15 -9.77 27.96 -12.66
CA ILE A 15 -8.68 27.88 -11.69
C ILE A 15 -7.40 27.49 -12.42
N GLU A 16 -6.33 28.26 -12.23
CA GLU A 16 -5.00 27.85 -12.64
C GLU A 16 -4.48 26.75 -11.70
N VAL A 17 -4.33 25.54 -12.24
CA VAL A 17 -3.81 24.37 -11.51
C VAL A 17 -2.53 23.88 -12.14
N ALA A 18 -1.48 23.77 -11.32
CA ALA A 18 -0.25 23.08 -11.67
C ALA A 18 -0.46 21.56 -11.52
N VAL A 19 -0.25 20.82 -12.60
CA VAL A 19 -0.51 19.37 -12.65
C VAL A 19 0.83 18.63 -12.69
N GLY A 20 1.06 17.75 -11.71
CA GLY A 20 2.21 16.86 -11.69
C GLY A 20 1.94 15.53 -12.40
N GLU A 21 2.97 14.70 -12.52
CA GLU A 21 2.81 13.33 -13.02
C GLU A 21 1.85 12.51 -12.16
N PRO A 22 0.99 11.68 -12.77
CA PRO A 22 0.16 10.73 -12.04
C PRO A 22 1.02 9.85 -11.14
N SER A 23 0.62 9.71 -9.88
CA SER A 23 1.29 8.83 -8.93
C SER A 23 0.47 7.56 -8.69
N VAL A 24 1.16 6.45 -8.52
CA VAL A 24 0.55 5.18 -8.14
C VAL A 24 0.33 5.19 -6.63
N ALA A 25 -0.86 4.79 -6.19
CA ALA A 25 -1.14 4.58 -4.78
C ALA A 25 -0.48 3.28 -4.32
N TYR A 26 0.81 3.32 -3.98
CA TYR A 26 1.49 2.19 -3.35
C TYR A 26 0.94 1.93 -1.95
N ARG A 27 1.21 0.73 -1.45
CA ARG A 27 0.96 0.31 -0.07
C ARG A 27 2.22 -0.31 0.52
N GLU A 28 2.22 -0.47 1.82
CA GLU A 28 3.26 -1.19 2.55
C GLU A 28 2.66 -2.46 3.18
N ALA A 29 3.45 -3.52 3.29
CA ALA A 29 3.04 -4.72 4.00
C ALA A 29 4.20 -5.37 4.74
N LEU A 30 3.86 -6.02 5.84
CA LEU A 30 4.78 -6.85 6.59
C LEU A 30 5.03 -8.15 5.81
N SER A 31 6.28 -8.54 5.67
CA SER A 31 6.67 -9.74 4.92
C SER A 31 6.66 -11.01 5.77
N THR A 32 7.05 -10.91 7.04
CA THR A 32 7.22 -12.04 7.95
C THR A 32 6.59 -11.75 9.31
N GLU A 33 6.10 -12.79 9.97
CA GLU A 33 5.62 -12.68 11.35
C GLU A 33 6.76 -12.27 12.28
N ILE A 34 6.47 -11.34 13.20
CA ILE A 34 7.43 -10.90 14.22
C ILE A 34 6.74 -10.61 15.54
N GLU A 35 7.34 -11.10 16.62
CA GLU A 35 7.01 -10.69 17.98
C GLU A 35 8.01 -9.65 18.46
N TYR A 36 7.50 -8.57 19.06
CA TYR A 36 8.32 -7.48 19.55
C TYR A 36 7.78 -6.90 20.86
N SER A 37 8.67 -6.75 21.84
CA SER A 37 8.36 -6.11 23.11
C SER A 37 9.03 -4.75 23.18
N LEU A 38 8.27 -3.73 23.59
CA LEU A 38 8.76 -2.39 23.78
C LEU A 38 8.27 -1.80 25.09
N LYS A 39 9.22 -1.29 25.88
CA LYS A 39 8.96 -0.43 27.04
C LYS A 39 9.22 1.03 26.68
N TYR A 40 8.18 1.85 26.76
CA TYR A 40 8.25 3.29 26.66
C TYR A 40 8.19 3.90 28.06
N ALA A 41 9.31 4.46 28.52
CA ALA A 41 9.39 5.18 29.79
C ALA A 41 10.08 6.53 29.54
N LYS A 42 9.36 7.63 29.73
CA LYS A 42 9.89 8.99 29.55
C LYS A 42 9.45 9.88 30.70
N GLN A 43 10.39 10.56 31.32
CA GLN A 43 10.14 11.52 32.38
C GLN A 43 10.60 12.90 31.91
N THR A 44 9.65 13.79 31.62
CA THR A 44 9.92 15.18 31.21
C THR A 44 9.38 16.12 32.27
N GLY A 45 10.17 16.40 33.32
CA GLY A 45 9.95 17.48 34.31
C GLY A 45 8.62 17.52 35.09
N GLY A 46 7.62 16.73 34.71
CA GLY A 46 6.25 16.66 35.23
C GLY A 46 5.73 15.22 35.16
N LYS A 47 4.45 15.02 34.81
CA LYS A 47 3.83 13.68 34.76
C LYS A 47 4.62 12.74 33.85
N GLY A 48 5.04 11.59 34.39
CA GLY A 48 5.77 10.59 33.64
C GLY A 48 4.89 9.95 32.56
N GLN A 49 5.56 9.33 31.59
CA GLN A 49 4.92 8.52 30.56
C GLN A 49 5.46 7.09 30.69
N PHE A 50 4.58 6.12 30.88
CA PHE A 50 4.93 4.72 30.97
C PHE A 50 3.95 3.86 30.17
N ALA A 51 4.47 3.01 29.30
CA ALA A 51 3.71 1.92 28.68
C ALA A 51 4.65 0.81 28.27
N ASN A 52 4.26 -0.44 28.48
CA ASN A 52 5.01 -1.60 27.99
C ASN A 52 4.04 -2.52 27.25
N VAL A 53 4.39 -2.90 26.03
CA VAL A 53 3.58 -3.77 25.18
C VAL A 53 4.44 -4.82 24.51
N THR A 54 3.95 -6.04 24.47
CA THR A 54 4.47 -7.13 23.65
C THR A 54 3.43 -7.44 22.58
N LEU A 55 3.78 -7.13 21.34
CA LEU A 55 2.91 -7.26 20.17
C LEU A 55 3.51 -8.28 19.21
N ARG A 56 2.65 -9.13 18.66
CA ARG A 56 2.98 -9.99 17.53
C ARG A 56 2.26 -9.50 16.29
N PHE A 57 3.03 -9.25 15.25
CA PHE A 57 2.55 -8.76 13.98
C PHE A 57 2.68 -9.87 12.96
N GLU A 58 1.59 -10.15 12.25
CA GLU A 58 1.48 -11.21 11.24
C GLU A 58 0.91 -10.63 9.94
N PRO A 59 1.41 -11.05 8.78
CA PRO A 59 0.75 -10.75 7.50
C PRO A 59 -0.68 -11.32 7.49
N ASN A 60 -1.64 -10.53 7.01
CA ASN A 60 -3.07 -10.87 6.94
C ASN A 60 -3.63 -10.65 5.53
N GLU A 61 -3.02 -11.33 4.55
CA GLU A 61 -3.30 -11.14 3.12
C GLU A 61 -4.80 -11.28 2.80
N GLY A 62 -5.36 -10.24 2.17
CA GLY A 62 -6.75 -10.22 1.69
C GLY A 62 -7.82 -10.01 2.78
N LYS A 63 -7.43 -9.91 4.06
CA LYS A 63 -8.35 -9.74 5.19
C LYS A 63 -8.27 -8.37 5.85
N GLY A 64 -7.34 -7.52 5.41
CA GLY A 64 -7.18 -6.16 5.94
C GLY A 64 -6.57 -6.14 7.35
N PHE A 65 -6.96 -5.15 8.14
CA PHE A 65 -6.46 -4.97 9.51
C PHE A 65 -7.28 -5.77 10.52
N GLU A 66 -6.61 -6.57 11.35
CA GLU A 66 -7.24 -7.28 12.47
C GLU A 66 -6.43 -7.01 13.75
N PHE A 67 -7.11 -6.57 14.81
CA PHE A 67 -6.52 -6.44 16.14
C PHE A 67 -7.07 -7.53 17.06
N VAL A 68 -6.17 -8.29 17.69
CA VAL A 68 -6.54 -9.39 18.59
C VAL A 68 -5.95 -9.13 19.97
N ASP A 69 -6.81 -9.07 20.97
CA ASP A 69 -6.40 -9.01 22.37
C ASP A 69 -6.24 -10.43 22.93
N ARG A 70 -5.05 -10.73 23.50
CA ARG A 70 -4.75 -11.96 24.23
C ARG A 70 -4.21 -11.68 25.64
N ILE A 71 -4.40 -10.47 26.15
CA ILE A 71 -3.97 -10.09 27.50
C ILE A 71 -4.70 -10.96 28.53
N LYS A 72 -3.95 -11.46 29.52
CA LYS A 72 -4.45 -12.22 30.66
C LYS A 72 -4.07 -11.54 31.96
N GLY A 73 -4.90 -11.71 32.99
CA GLY A 73 -4.57 -11.27 34.36
C GLY A 73 -4.51 -9.75 34.57
N GLY A 74 -5.01 -8.94 33.64
CA GLY A 74 -5.09 -7.48 33.81
C GLY A 74 -3.74 -6.75 33.83
N VAL A 75 -2.68 -7.36 33.27
CA VAL A 75 -1.34 -6.76 33.18
C VAL A 75 -1.33 -5.44 32.38
N ILE A 76 -2.33 -5.27 31.50
CA ILE A 76 -2.74 -3.98 30.93
C ILE A 76 -4.23 -3.80 31.27
N PRO A 77 -4.63 -2.69 31.92
CA PRO A 77 -6.03 -2.36 32.11
C PRO A 77 -6.81 -2.31 30.79
N ASN A 78 -8.01 -2.88 30.77
CA ASN A 78 -8.84 -2.98 29.56
C ASN A 78 -9.12 -1.62 28.87
N GLU A 79 -9.11 -0.54 29.64
CA GLU A 79 -9.25 0.84 29.15
C GLU A 79 -8.11 1.28 28.21
N PHE A 80 -6.90 0.72 28.36
CA PHE A 80 -5.74 1.09 27.53
C PHE A 80 -5.58 0.23 26.28
N ILE A 81 -6.29 -0.89 26.18
CA ILE A 81 -6.21 -1.80 25.02
C ILE A 81 -6.65 -1.09 23.72
N PRO A 82 -7.76 -0.33 23.68
CA PRO A 82 -8.12 0.47 22.51
C PRO A 82 -7.07 1.53 22.13
N SER A 83 -6.32 2.03 23.12
CA SER A 83 -5.23 2.98 22.90
C SER A 83 -4.04 2.31 22.18
N VAL A 84 -3.73 1.05 22.48
CA VAL A 84 -2.74 0.28 21.71
C VAL A 84 -3.17 0.14 20.25
N GLU A 85 -4.42 -0.30 20.02
CA GLU A 85 -4.97 -0.45 18.66
C GLU A 85 -4.93 0.86 17.88
N LYS A 86 -5.32 1.98 18.51
CA LYS A 86 -5.28 3.30 17.90
C LYS A 86 -3.87 3.74 17.50
N GLY A 87 -2.86 3.43 18.32
CA GLY A 87 -1.46 3.68 18.00
C GLY A 87 -0.99 2.89 16.77
N ILE A 88 -1.43 1.64 16.64
CA ILE A 88 -1.14 0.79 15.49
C ILE A 88 -1.82 1.35 14.23
N LYS A 89 -3.12 1.62 14.27
CA LYS A 89 -3.88 2.19 13.12
C LYS A 89 -3.26 3.48 12.61
N LYS A 90 -2.91 4.41 13.52
CA LYS A 90 -2.26 5.67 13.15
C LYS A 90 -0.90 5.44 12.48
N THR A 91 -0.13 4.46 12.96
CA THR A 91 1.15 4.11 12.35
C THR A 91 0.97 3.45 10.98
N MET A 92 -0.07 2.62 10.82
CA MET A 92 -0.43 2.04 9.54
C MET A 92 -0.79 3.10 8.51
N GLU A 93 -1.58 4.12 8.88
CA GLU A 93 -1.93 5.23 7.99
C GLU A 93 -0.71 6.06 7.55
N GLN A 94 0.25 6.23 8.46
CA GLN A 94 1.47 7.01 8.19
C GLN A 94 2.49 6.27 7.32
N GLY A 95 2.48 4.93 7.32
CA GLY A 95 3.56 4.13 6.74
C GLY A 95 4.85 4.20 7.55
N ILE A 96 5.76 3.28 7.26
CA ILE A 96 7.05 3.13 7.96
C ILE A 96 8.22 3.29 6.99
N LEU A 97 8.13 2.73 5.78
CA LEU A 97 9.21 2.69 4.81
C LEU A 97 9.24 3.94 3.93
N ALA A 98 8.18 4.14 3.14
CA ALA A 98 8.05 5.19 2.14
C ALA A 98 6.95 6.21 2.48
N GLY A 99 6.21 5.96 3.57
CA GLY A 99 5.10 6.79 4.00
C GLY A 99 3.79 6.42 3.31
N PHE A 100 3.67 5.18 2.83
CA PHE A 100 2.42 4.67 2.27
C PHE A 100 1.64 3.88 3.31
N PRO A 101 0.29 3.89 3.24
CA PRO A 101 -0.52 3.13 4.17
C PRO A 101 -0.16 1.64 4.18
N ILE A 102 -0.08 1.07 5.37
CA ILE A 102 0.14 -0.37 5.58
C ILE A 102 -1.20 -1.10 5.46
N GLU A 103 -1.25 -2.17 4.69
CA GLU A 103 -2.42 -3.04 4.54
C GLU A 103 -2.11 -4.49 4.94
N ASN A 104 -3.16 -5.31 5.12
CA ASN A 104 -3.05 -6.74 5.38
C ASN A 104 -2.20 -7.09 6.61
N LEU A 105 -2.59 -6.56 7.77
CA LEU A 105 -1.86 -6.75 9.02
C LEU A 105 -2.77 -7.29 10.11
N ARG A 106 -2.31 -8.35 10.78
CA ARG A 106 -2.88 -8.78 12.05
C ARG A 106 -1.93 -8.40 13.17
N ALA A 107 -2.44 -7.69 14.17
CA ALA A 107 -1.69 -7.32 15.37
C ALA A 107 -2.31 -8.01 16.59
N VAL A 108 -1.51 -8.81 17.28
CA VAL A 108 -1.91 -9.56 18.47
C VAL A 108 -1.22 -8.96 19.69
N LEU A 109 -1.99 -8.42 20.63
CA LEU A 109 -1.48 -7.96 21.92
C LEU A 109 -1.36 -9.15 22.87
N ILE A 110 -0.13 -9.55 23.17
CA ILE A 110 0.17 -10.78 23.92
C ILE A 110 0.34 -10.49 25.40
N ASP A 111 1.13 -9.46 25.72
CA ASP A 111 1.55 -9.15 27.09
C ASP A 111 1.90 -7.66 27.20
N GLY A 112 2.18 -7.22 28.43
CA GLY A 112 2.73 -5.90 28.68
C GLY A 112 2.69 -5.53 30.15
N SER A 113 2.86 -4.24 30.42
CA SER A 113 2.71 -3.72 31.78
C SER A 113 2.35 -2.25 31.77
N TYR A 114 1.77 -1.80 32.88
CA TYR A 114 1.41 -0.40 33.12
C TYR A 114 1.99 0.10 34.44
N HIS A 115 2.03 1.42 34.60
CA HIS A 115 2.36 2.10 35.84
C HIS A 115 1.14 2.89 36.30
N PRO A 116 0.67 2.77 37.55
CA PRO A 116 -0.58 3.38 38.01
C PRO A 116 -0.67 4.90 37.83
N VAL A 117 0.46 5.61 37.89
CA VAL A 117 0.50 7.08 37.86
C VAL A 117 0.95 7.60 36.49
N ASP A 118 1.88 6.89 35.84
CA ASP A 118 2.57 7.37 34.64
C ASP A 118 2.01 6.76 33.35
N SER A 119 1.17 5.74 33.44
CA SER A 119 0.46 5.22 32.26
C SER A 119 -0.70 6.12 31.86
N SER A 120 -0.83 6.29 30.55
CA SER A 120 -1.89 7.07 29.92
C SER A 120 -2.18 6.53 28.52
N ASP A 121 -3.33 6.92 27.97
CA ASP A 121 -3.70 6.63 26.58
C ASP A 121 -2.63 7.03 25.58
N PHE A 122 -2.04 8.22 25.79
CA PHE A 122 -1.00 8.74 24.93
C PHE A 122 0.29 7.91 25.03
N ALA A 123 0.64 7.43 26.23
CA ALA A 123 1.80 6.57 26.43
C ALA A 123 1.64 5.24 25.65
N PHE A 124 0.48 4.58 25.76
CA PHE A 124 0.22 3.32 25.06
C PHE A 124 0.14 3.48 23.54
N GLN A 125 -0.52 4.54 23.04
CA GLN A 125 -0.53 4.85 21.60
C GLN A 125 0.88 5.07 21.05
N THR A 126 1.70 5.83 21.78
CA THR A 126 3.09 6.13 21.38
C THR A 126 3.95 4.87 21.44
N CYS A 127 3.82 4.08 22.51
CA CYS A 127 4.55 2.82 22.68
C CYS A 127 4.23 1.83 21.56
N ALA A 128 2.94 1.62 21.25
CA ALA A 128 2.52 0.76 20.16
C ALA A 128 3.06 1.24 18.79
N SER A 129 3.05 2.55 18.56
CA SER A 129 3.59 3.15 17.32
C SER A 129 5.09 2.91 17.16
N ILE A 130 5.87 3.08 18.23
CA ILE A 130 7.31 2.84 18.23
C ILE A 130 7.59 1.33 18.09
N CYS A 131 6.80 0.49 18.77
CA CYS A 131 6.92 -0.96 18.75
C CYS A 131 6.77 -1.48 17.32
N MET A 132 5.69 -1.07 16.65
CA MET A 132 5.43 -1.42 15.25
C MET A 132 6.56 -0.94 14.33
N LYS A 133 7.03 0.30 14.45
CA LYS A 133 8.15 0.85 13.65
C LYS A 133 9.44 0.04 13.81
N GLN A 134 9.77 -0.37 15.03
CA GLN A 134 10.97 -1.16 15.29
C GLN A 134 10.81 -2.61 14.82
N ALA A 135 9.65 -3.22 15.06
CA ALA A 135 9.34 -4.57 14.62
C ALA A 135 9.44 -4.70 13.09
N PHE A 136 8.79 -3.79 12.34
CA PHE A 136 8.77 -3.85 10.88
C PHE A 136 10.15 -3.60 10.25
N ARG A 137 10.98 -2.76 10.88
CA ARG A 137 12.39 -2.59 10.48
C ARG A 137 13.22 -3.86 10.64
N LYS A 138 12.89 -4.72 11.62
CA LYS A 138 13.58 -6.00 11.84
C LYS A 138 13.03 -7.12 10.96
N ALA A 139 11.70 -7.19 10.80
CA ALA A 139 11.02 -8.22 10.02
C ALA A 139 11.11 -8.04 8.51
N GLY A 140 11.43 -6.83 8.04
CA GLY A 140 11.40 -6.48 6.63
C GLY A 140 10.00 -6.08 6.19
N ILE A 141 9.95 -4.96 5.47
CA ILE A 141 8.73 -4.35 4.94
C ILE A 141 8.86 -4.22 3.43
N THR A 142 7.79 -4.55 2.72
CA THR A 142 7.77 -4.60 1.25
C THR A 142 6.74 -3.60 0.73
N LEU A 143 7.05 -2.96 -0.39
CA LEU A 143 6.09 -2.14 -1.11
C LEU A 143 5.14 -3.03 -1.91
N LEU A 144 3.86 -2.70 -1.89
CA LEU A 144 2.88 -3.31 -2.76
C LEU A 144 2.45 -2.32 -3.86
N GLU A 145 2.33 -2.81 -5.09
CA GLU A 145 1.68 -2.06 -6.18
C GLU A 145 0.30 -2.60 -6.50
N PRO A 146 -0.61 -1.72 -6.95
CA PRO A 146 -1.89 -2.14 -7.47
C PRO A 146 -1.69 -2.83 -8.82
N VAL A 147 -2.13 -4.07 -8.89
CA VAL A 147 -2.21 -4.85 -10.12
C VAL A 147 -3.64 -4.76 -10.66
N MET A 148 -3.72 -4.44 -11.94
CA MET A 148 -4.96 -4.27 -12.67
C MET A 148 -5.24 -5.53 -13.47
N LYS A 149 -6.49 -5.99 -13.45
CA LYS A 149 -6.97 -6.95 -14.45
C LYS A 149 -7.33 -6.19 -15.69
N ILE A 150 -6.65 -6.49 -16.79
CA ILE A 150 -6.81 -5.85 -18.09
C ILE A 150 -7.55 -6.78 -19.05
N GLU A 151 -8.46 -6.20 -19.81
CA GLU A 151 -9.11 -6.84 -20.95
C GLU A 151 -8.82 -6.00 -22.19
N VAL A 152 -8.25 -6.60 -23.24
CA VAL A 152 -7.95 -5.93 -24.51
C VAL A 152 -8.69 -6.62 -25.65
N ASN A 153 -9.46 -5.86 -26.41
CA ASN A 153 -10.13 -6.31 -27.62
C ASN A 153 -9.38 -5.77 -28.84
N THR A 154 -8.90 -6.65 -29.70
CA THR A 154 -8.06 -6.30 -30.86
C THR A 154 -8.34 -7.19 -32.07
N PRO A 155 -8.17 -6.69 -33.31
CA PRO A 155 -8.05 -7.54 -34.49
C PRO A 155 -6.87 -8.52 -34.39
N ASP A 156 -6.98 -9.66 -35.09
CA ASP A 156 -5.97 -10.73 -35.12
C ASP A 156 -4.58 -10.23 -35.55
N GLU A 157 -4.54 -9.28 -36.47
CA GLU A 157 -3.34 -8.70 -37.08
C GLU A 157 -2.38 -8.05 -36.06
N TYR A 158 -2.89 -7.55 -34.93
CA TYR A 158 -2.10 -6.78 -33.95
C TYR A 158 -1.80 -7.52 -32.66
N ILE A 159 -2.22 -8.78 -32.53
CA ILE A 159 -2.10 -9.54 -31.28
C ILE A 159 -0.64 -9.63 -30.83
N GLY A 160 0.28 -9.95 -31.74
CA GLY A 160 1.70 -10.09 -31.41
C GLY A 160 2.28 -8.84 -30.77
N ASP A 161 2.02 -7.67 -31.36
CA ASP A 161 2.53 -6.39 -30.88
C ASP A 161 1.91 -5.98 -29.53
N ILE A 162 0.62 -6.23 -29.35
CA ILE A 162 -0.09 -5.94 -28.10
C ILE A 162 0.42 -6.83 -26.97
N VAL A 163 0.60 -8.14 -27.23
CA VAL A 163 1.19 -9.10 -26.29
C VAL A 163 2.59 -8.65 -25.90
N GLY A 164 3.42 -8.27 -26.88
CA GLY A 164 4.77 -7.77 -26.64
C GLY A 164 4.79 -6.48 -25.82
N ASN A 165 3.82 -5.57 -26.02
CA ASN A 165 3.70 -4.35 -25.23
C ASN A 165 3.30 -4.63 -23.77
N ILE A 166 2.33 -5.53 -23.55
CA ILE A 166 1.89 -5.95 -22.21
C ILE A 166 3.06 -6.61 -21.45
N ASN A 167 3.79 -7.52 -22.08
CA ASN A 167 4.93 -8.19 -21.46
C ASN A 167 6.05 -7.20 -21.08
N ARG A 168 6.35 -6.21 -21.93
CA ARG A 168 7.31 -5.13 -21.61
C ARG A 168 6.90 -4.30 -20.39
N ARG A 169 5.60 -4.25 -20.08
CA ARG A 169 5.02 -3.56 -18.93
C ARG A 169 4.89 -4.46 -17.69
N ARG A 170 5.58 -5.61 -17.67
CA ARG A 170 5.49 -6.64 -16.62
C ARG A 170 4.09 -7.25 -16.50
N GLY A 171 3.31 -7.16 -17.56
CA GLY A 171 2.02 -7.81 -17.66
C GLY A 171 2.15 -9.31 -17.86
N LYS A 172 1.18 -10.05 -17.34
CA LYS A 172 1.00 -11.49 -17.58
C LYS A 172 -0.33 -11.73 -18.25
N ILE A 173 -0.33 -12.39 -19.39
CA ILE A 173 -1.56 -12.80 -20.07
C ILE A 173 -2.04 -14.12 -19.45
N GLU A 174 -3.30 -14.15 -19.06
CA GLU A 174 -3.93 -15.33 -18.48
C GLU A 174 -4.72 -16.11 -19.52
N SER A 175 -5.42 -15.42 -20.41
CA SER A 175 -6.20 -16.08 -21.45
C SER A 175 -6.36 -15.22 -22.69
N MET A 176 -6.55 -15.90 -23.81
CA MET A 176 -6.85 -15.32 -25.10
C MET A 176 -8.03 -16.09 -25.68
N ARG A 177 -9.10 -15.37 -26.05
CA ARG A 177 -10.31 -15.98 -26.60
C ARG A 177 -10.76 -15.24 -27.85
N ARG A 178 -11.31 -15.97 -28.82
CA ARG A 178 -11.99 -15.37 -29.98
C ARG A 178 -13.21 -14.60 -29.50
N PHE A 179 -13.34 -13.36 -29.94
CA PHE A 179 -14.46 -12.50 -29.59
C PHE A 179 -15.45 -12.40 -30.74
N ARG A 180 -14.97 -12.07 -31.96
CA ARG A 180 -15.74 -12.06 -33.20
C ARG A 180 -14.86 -12.58 -34.35
N LYS A 181 -15.45 -12.76 -35.54
CA LYS A 181 -14.67 -13.11 -36.74
C LYS A 181 -13.62 -12.01 -36.99
N GLY A 182 -12.34 -12.38 -36.92
CA GLY A 182 -11.21 -11.46 -37.10
C GLY A 182 -10.81 -10.66 -35.84
N SER A 183 -11.36 -10.95 -34.66
CA SER A 183 -10.96 -10.28 -33.41
C SER A 183 -10.86 -11.20 -32.20
N GLN A 184 -9.94 -10.86 -31.31
CA GLN A 184 -9.67 -11.56 -30.08
C GLN A 184 -9.73 -10.64 -28.88
N LYS A 185 -10.07 -11.26 -27.75
CA LYS A 185 -10.07 -10.69 -26.42
C LYS A 185 -8.93 -11.32 -25.62
N LEU A 186 -8.04 -10.48 -25.11
CA LEU A 186 -6.95 -10.86 -24.23
C LEU A 186 -7.30 -10.45 -22.80
N ASN A 187 -7.15 -11.37 -21.85
CA ASN A 187 -7.25 -11.07 -20.43
C ASN A 187 -5.88 -11.29 -19.77
N GLY A 188 -5.53 -10.41 -18.85
CA GLY A 188 -4.30 -10.53 -18.10
C GLY A 188 -4.26 -9.65 -16.87
N LEU A 189 -3.12 -9.70 -16.19
CA LEU A 189 -2.79 -8.88 -15.03
C LEU A 189 -1.62 -7.96 -15.39
N VAL A 190 -1.74 -6.66 -15.12
CA VAL A 190 -0.70 -5.67 -15.40
C VAL A 190 -0.57 -4.70 -14.22
N PRO A 191 0.64 -4.39 -13.76
CA PRO A 191 0.85 -3.34 -12.77
C PRO A 191 0.41 -1.96 -13.26
N LEU A 192 -0.33 -1.21 -12.43
CA LEU A 192 -0.82 0.13 -12.81
C LEU A 192 0.33 1.11 -13.13
N SER A 193 1.48 0.95 -12.47
CA SER A 193 2.71 1.72 -12.74
C SER A 193 3.13 1.63 -14.20
N GLY A 194 2.92 0.46 -14.81
CA GLY A 194 3.19 0.19 -16.21
C GLY A 194 2.05 0.57 -17.15
N MET A 195 0.97 1.21 -16.73
CA MET A 195 -0.19 1.51 -17.59
C MET A 195 -0.32 2.99 -17.99
N PHE A 196 0.53 3.87 -17.46
CA PHE A 196 0.57 5.27 -17.88
C PHE A 196 0.88 5.37 -19.39
N GLY A 197 0.07 6.17 -20.09
CA GLY A 197 0.16 6.35 -21.54
C GLY A 197 -0.24 5.13 -22.39
N TYR A 198 -0.77 4.05 -21.79
CA TYR A 198 -1.11 2.84 -22.54
C TYR A 198 -2.17 3.08 -23.61
N ALA A 199 -3.18 3.93 -23.35
CA ALA A 199 -4.23 4.23 -24.32
C ALA A 199 -3.70 4.78 -25.66
N SER A 200 -2.78 5.74 -25.59
CA SER A 200 -2.15 6.32 -26.78
C SER A 200 -1.27 5.32 -27.51
N GLN A 201 -0.50 4.51 -26.78
CA GLN A 201 0.32 3.46 -27.39
C GLN A 201 -0.53 2.37 -28.05
N LEU A 202 -1.60 1.91 -27.40
CA LEU A 202 -2.51 0.91 -27.95
C LEU A 202 -3.15 1.42 -29.25
N ARG A 203 -3.57 2.69 -29.28
CA ARG A 203 -4.11 3.33 -30.49
C ARG A 203 -3.07 3.33 -31.62
N ASN A 204 -1.80 3.66 -31.33
CA ASN A 204 -0.75 3.67 -32.35
C ASN A 204 -0.45 2.26 -32.88
N ILE A 205 -0.34 1.26 -32.00
CA ILE A 205 -0.06 -0.13 -32.37
C ILE A 205 -1.19 -0.71 -33.23
N SER A 206 -2.45 -0.43 -32.85
CA SER A 206 -3.62 -1.01 -33.50
C SER A 206 -4.23 -0.15 -34.60
N SER A 207 -3.59 0.96 -34.97
CA SER A 207 -4.17 1.99 -35.85
C SER A 207 -5.57 2.44 -35.39
N GLY A 208 -5.79 2.49 -34.08
CA GLY A 208 -7.06 2.83 -33.45
C GLY A 208 -8.14 1.76 -33.46
N ARG A 209 -7.80 0.51 -33.85
CA ARG A 209 -8.76 -0.60 -33.95
C ARG A 209 -8.86 -1.46 -32.68
N ALA A 210 -8.00 -1.24 -31.68
CA ALA A 210 -8.06 -1.94 -30.41
C ALA A 210 -8.59 -1.05 -29.27
N ASN A 211 -9.27 -1.67 -28.31
CA ASN A 211 -9.78 -1.04 -27.10
C ASN A 211 -9.39 -1.87 -25.88
N TYR A 212 -9.25 -1.23 -24.72
CA TYR A 212 -9.00 -1.92 -23.46
C TYR A 212 -9.89 -1.41 -22.34
N SER A 213 -10.15 -2.28 -21.37
CA SER A 213 -10.69 -1.94 -20.06
C SER A 213 -9.77 -2.49 -18.98
N MET A 214 -9.77 -1.85 -17.81
CA MET A 214 -9.00 -2.30 -16.67
C MET A 214 -9.80 -2.12 -15.38
N GLU A 215 -9.70 -3.09 -14.48
CA GLU A 215 -10.29 -3.06 -13.15
C GLU A 215 -9.22 -3.39 -12.11
N PHE A 216 -9.33 -2.83 -10.90
CA PHE A 216 -8.43 -3.18 -9.81
C PHE A 216 -8.60 -4.67 -9.47
N PHE A 217 -7.49 -5.40 -9.38
CA PHE A 217 -7.51 -6.79 -8.97
C PHE A 217 -7.07 -6.94 -7.52
N GLN A 218 -5.80 -6.69 -7.24
CA GLN A 218 -5.25 -6.73 -5.88
C GLN A 218 -3.93 -5.97 -5.81
N TYR A 219 -3.46 -5.74 -4.59
CA TYR A 219 -2.10 -5.32 -4.34
C TYR A 219 -1.15 -6.52 -4.38
N MET A 220 -0.01 -6.39 -5.04
CA MET A 220 1.02 -7.43 -5.12
C MET A 220 2.39 -6.86 -4.73
N PRO A 221 3.27 -7.70 -4.15
CA PRO A 221 4.60 -7.24 -3.73
C PRO A 221 5.44 -6.79 -4.93
N LEU A 222 6.13 -5.67 -4.75
CA LEU A 222 7.11 -5.17 -5.72
C LEU A 222 8.34 -6.07 -5.74
N PRO A 223 8.88 -6.37 -6.93
CA PRO A 223 10.24 -6.89 -7.04
C PRO A 223 11.25 -5.94 -6.40
N GLU A 224 12.25 -6.47 -5.70
CA GLU A 224 13.23 -5.68 -4.94
C GLU A 224 13.93 -4.61 -5.78
N SER A 225 14.29 -4.93 -7.03
CA SER A 225 14.94 -4.00 -7.96
C SER A 225 14.11 -2.75 -8.22
N ILE A 226 12.80 -2.91 -8.40
CA ILE A 226 11.86 -1.83 -8.64
C ILE A 226 11.57 -1.09 -7.34
N GLN A 227 11.47 -1.80 -6.22
CA GLN A 227 11.28 -1.20 -4.91
C GLN A 227 12.40 -0.20 -4.60
N LEU A 228 13.66 -0.57 -4.82
CA LEU A 228 14.80 0.33 -4.62
C LEU A 228 14.73 1.58 -5.51
N GLU A 229 14.34 1.41 -6.79
CA GLU A 229 14.18 2.54 -7.70
C GLU A 229 13.07 3.50 -7.25
N VAL A 230 11.94 2.96 -6.80
CA VAL A 230 10.81 3.75 -6.28
C VAL A 230 11.21 4.50 -5.02
N LEU A 231 11.88 3.84 -4.08
CA LEU A 231 12.38 4.48 -2.85
C LEU A 231 13.34 5.62 -3.15
N LYS A 232 14.31 5.41 -4.06
CA LYS A 232 15.26 6.45 -4.47
C LYS A 232 14.55 7.66 -5.09
N LYS A 233 13.59 7.43 -5.99
CA LYS A 233 12.78 8.50 -6.60
C LYS A 233 11.98 9.30 -5.55
N LEU A 234 11.47 8.63 -4.52
CA LEU A 234 10.73 9.28 -3.44
C LEU A 234 11.65 10.11 -2.53
N GLU A 235 12.85 9.62 -2.23
CA GLU A 235 13.88 10.38 -1.49
C GLU A 235 14.30 11.64 -2.26
N GLU A 236 14.57 11.53 -3.56
CA GLU A 236 14.91 12.68 -4.40
C GLU A 236 13.78 13.72 -4.43
N LYS A 237 12.52 13.28 -4.51
CA LYS A 237 11.35 14.19 -4.44
C LYS A 237 11.19 14.84 -3.07
N ARG A 238 11.54 14.15 -1.97
CA ARG A 238 11.53 14.71 -0.61
C ARG A 238 12.62 15.76 -0.41
N ASN A 239 13.81 15.55 -0.96
CA ASN A 239 14.93 16.48 -0.81
C ASN A 239 14.81 17.73 -1.70
N LYS A 240 13.97 17.69 -2.74
CA LYS A 240 13.68 18.83 -3.63
C LYS A 240 12.53 19.73 -3.14
N LYS A 241 11.78 19.29 -2.13
CA LYS A 241 10.71 20.07 -1.49
C LYS A 241 11.26 20.77 -0.25
#